data_AF-A0A538K1S1-F1
#
_entry.id   AF-A0A538K1S1-F1
#
_cell.length_a   1.000
_cell.length_b   1.000
_cell.length_c   1.000
_cell.angle_alpha   90.00
_cell.angle_beta   90.00
_cell.angle_gamma   90.00
#
_symmetry.space_group_name_H-M   'P 1'
#
loop_
_entity.id
_entity.type
_entity.pdbx_description
1 polymer ?
#
loop_
_entity_poly.entity_id
_entity_poly.type
_entity_poly.pdbx_seq_one_letter_code
_entity_poly.pdbx_strand_id
1 'polypeptide(L)'
;MRGLRKAPRTPVAVAGILATPLFFVALMAMSLALEKPAVHHVLKHGKAVAKLADPSGTTEATIWLLALLPAAALVLVGTGAMLIGRSGVIVSTLAAIAGAVGLMVPLRTWERHHTARFPDGVDLIPHSAGSQDIYLRGEWEETARHTAVQLGIATIVIAAVAIAIFLLFEIRRRRGLTAPVPQPPPEIATAEAQLTRGRSGEPRL
;
A
#
# COMPACT_ATOMS: atom_id res chain seq x y z
N MET A 1 17.50 -10.35 -19.72
CA MET A 1 16.36 -10.67 -18.82
C MET A 1 16.56 -11.90 -17.89
N ARG A 2 17.63 -12.72 -17.99
CA ARG A 2 17.81 -13.90 -17.11
C ARG A 2 18.06 -13.60 -15.62
N GLY A 3 18.58 -12.41 -15.28
CA GLY A 3 18.87 -12.01 -13.88
C GLY A 3 17.64 -11.82 -13.00
N LEU A 4 16.55 -11.27 -13.55
CA LEU A 4 15.30 -11.03 -12.80
C LEU A 4 14.63 -12.31 -12.29
N ARG A 5 14.82 -13.45 -12.99
CA ARG A 5 14.24 -14.74 -12.57
C ARG A 5 14.84 -15.27 -11.26
N LYS A 6 16.07 -14.88 -10.90
CA LYS A 6 16.76 -15.30 -9.67
C LYS A 6 16.75 -14.23 -8.57
N ALA A 7 16.31 -13.02 -8.88
CA ALA A 7 16.27 -11.92 -7.92
C ALA A 7 15.18 -12.16 -6.85
N PRO A 8 15.39 -11.71 -5.60
CA PRO A 8 14.39 -11.83 -4.56
C PRO A 8 13.13 -11.07 -4.95
N ARG A 9 11.97 -11.73 -4.86
CA ARG A 9 10.65 -11.13 -5.16
C ARG A 9 10.09 -10.34 -3.98
N THR A 10 10.77 -10.31 -2.85
CA THR A 10 10.31 -9.63 -1.63
C THR A 10 10.09 -8.12 -1.83
N PRO A 11 10.99 -7.36 -2.49
CA PRO A 11 10.77 -5.91 -2.70
C PRO A 11 9.49 -5.59 -3.48
N VAL A 12 9.19 -6.36 -4.54
CA VAL A 12 7.98 -6.17 -5.35
C VAL A 12 6.72 -6.65 -4.63
N ALA A 13 6.82 -7.72 -3.82
CA ALA A 13 5.69 -8.17 -2.99
C ALA A 13 5.30 -7.12 -1.95
N VAL A 14 6.28 -6.54 -1.25
CA VAL A 14 6.04 -5.46 -0.28
C VAL A 14 5.48 -4.22 -0.97
N ALA A 15 6.03 -3.84 -2.14
CA ALA A 15 5.50 -2.73 -2.93
C ALA A 15 4.05 -2.98 -3.36
N GLY A 16 3.70 -4.19 -3.81
CA GLY A 16 2.33 -4.55 -4.20
C GLY A 16 1.34 -4.48 -3.03
N ILE A 17 1.72 -4.95 -1.84
CA ILE A 17 0.87 -4.86 -0.63
C ILE A 17 0.62 -3.39 -0.26
N LEU A 18 1.67 -2.56 -0.29
CA LEU A 18 1.57 -1.13 0.06
C LEU A 18 0.90 -0.29 -1.04
N ALA A 19 0.88 -0.77 -2.29
CA ALA A 19 0.23 -0.09 -3.40
C ALA A 19 -1.29 -0.01 -3.24
N THR A 20 -1.92 -1.01 -2.62
CA THR A 20 -3.38 -1.02 -2.40
C THR A 20 -3.86 0.13 -1.52
N PRO A 21 -3.39 0.31 -0.27
CA PRO A 21 -3.83 1.44 0.53
C PRO A 21 -3.38 2.77 -0.08
N LEU A 22 -2.21 2.83 -0.73
CA LEU A 22 -1.75 4.04 -1.43
C LEU A 22 -2.66 4.42 -2.61
N PHE A 23 -3.20 3.45 -3.34
CA PHE A 23 -4.19 3.66 -4.39
C PHE A 23 -5.45 4.33 -3.83
N PHE A 24 -5.98 3.86 -2.70
CA PHE A 24 -7.16 4.47 -2.09
C PHE A 24 -6.89 5.88 -1.53
N VAL A 25 -5.69 6.12 -0.97
CA VAL A 25 -5.27 7.48 -0.60
C VAL A 25 -5.28 8.39 -1.83
N ALA A 26 -4.68 7.92 -2.94
CA ALA A 26 -4.63 8.67 -4.19
C ALA A 26 -6.02 8.90 -4.77
N LEU A 27 -6.92 7.91 -4.69
CA LEU A 27 -8.29 8.01 -5.17
C LEU A 27 -9.03 9.15 -4.44
N MET A 28 -9.05 9.12 -3.11
CA MET A 28 -9.68 10.17 -2.30
C MET A 28 -9.06 11.55 -2.57
N ALA A 29 -7.73 11.60 -2.69
CA ALA A 29 -7.02 12.85 -2.95
C ALA A 29 -7.31 13.42 -4.35
N MET A 30 -7.39 12.56 -5.37
CA MET A 30 -7.69 12.96 -6.76
C MET A 30 -9.15 13.34 -6.94
N SER A 31 -10.09 12.69 -6.25
CA SER A 31 -11.48 13.14 -6.18
C SER A 31 -11.55 14.58 -5.68
N LEU A 32 -10.94 14.87 -4.52
CA LEU A 32 -10.87 16.24 -4.00
C LEU A 32 -10.19 17.22 -4.98
N ALA A 33 -9.12 16.81 -5.66
CA ALA A 33 -8.39 17.69 -6.57
C ALA A 33 -9.19 18.01 -7.84
N LEU A 34 -9.79 17.01 -8.48
CA LEU A 34 -10.21 17.10 -9.87
C LEU A 34 -11.71 17.07 -10.09
N GLU A 35 -12.47 16.56 -9.13
CA GLU A 35 -13.92 16.46 -9.25
C GLU A 35 -14.52 17.86 -9.43
N LYS A 36 -15.40 17.98 -10.43
CA LYS A 36 -16.05 19.22 -10.83
C LYS A 36 -17.49 18.88 -11.19
N PRO A 37 -18.45 19.73 -10.78
CA PRO A 37 -19.83 19.54 -11.17
C PRO A 37 -19.96 19.73 -12.69
N ALA A 38 -20.73 18.87 -13.35
CA ALA A 38 -21.21 19.18 -14.68
C ALA A 38 -22.25 20.29 -14.58
N VAL A 39 -22.22 21.25 -15.52
CA VAL A 39 -23.23 22.31 -15.59
C VAL A 39 -24.19 21.97 -16.72
N HIS A 40 -25.45 21.75 -16.38
CA HIS A 40 -26.53 21.60 -17.34
C HIS A 40 -27.46 22.81 -17.27
N HIS A 41 -27.78 23.40 -18.41
CA HIS A 41 -28.78 24.47 -18.45
C HIS A 41 -30.16 23.84 -18.53
N VAL A 42 -30.96 24.06 -17.49
CA VAL A 42 -32.36 23.59 -17.42
C VAL A 42 -33.28 24.80 -17.44
N LEU A 43 -34.35 24.73 -18.22
CA LEU A 43 -35.39 25.76 -18.23
C LEU A 43 -36.25 25.63 -16.97
N LYS A 44 -36.22 26.65 -16.11
CA LYS A 44 -37.09 26.78 -14.92
C LYS A 44 -37.88 28.07 -15.04
N HIS A 45 -39.21 27.98 -15.14
CA HIS A 45 -40.12 29.11 -15.35
C HIS A 45 -39.74 30.00 -16.55
N GLY A 46 -39.39 29.39 -17.69
CA GLY A 46 -39.03 30.11 -18.92
C GLY A 46 -37.66 30.78 -18.90
N LYS A 47 -36.89 30.66 -17.81
CA LYS A 47 -35.51 31.14 -17.71
C LYS A 47 -34.54 29.96 -17.68
N ALA A 48 -33.44 30.05 -18.42
CA ALA A 48 -32.36 29.08 -18.33
C ALA A 48 -31.64 29.25 -16.99
N VAL A 49 -31.69 28.23 -16.14
CA VAL A 49 -30.98 28.17 -14.87
C VAL A 49 -29.91 27.09 -14.98
N ALA A 50 -28.68 27.43 -14.60
CA ALA A 50 -27.61 26.44 -14.48
C ALA A 50 -27.95 25.49 -13.31
N LYS A 51 -28.15 24.22 -13.63
CA LYS A 51 -28.29 23.13 -12.67
C LYS A 51 -26.97 22.36 -12.63
N LEU A 52 -26.41 22.21 -11.44
CA LEU A 52 -25.26 21.35 -11.21
C LEU A 52 -25.73 19.89 -11.33
N ALA A 53 -24.94 19.07 -12.02
CA ALA A 53 -25.19 17.66 -12.25
C ALA A 53 -23.90 16.86 -12.03
N ASP A 54 -24.06 15.55 -11.95
CA ASP A 54 -23.00 14.58 -11.68
C ASP A 54 -21.75 14.85 -12.53
N PRO A 55 -20.55 14.55 -12.00
CA PRO A 55 -19.31 14.74 -12.75
C PRO A 55 -19.39 14.07 -14.12
N SER A 56 -18.80 14.71 -15.14
CA SER A 56 -18.73 14.07 -16.46
C SER A 56 -17.95 12.75 -16.37
N GLY A 57 -18.35 11.72 -17.13
CA GLY A 57 -17.61 10.45 -17.15
C GLY A 57 -16.13 10.59 -17.55
N THR A 58 -15.77 11.68 -18.25
CA THR A 58 -14.37 12.01 -18.56
C THR A 58 -13.60 12.44 -17.29
N THR A 59 -14.23 13.20 -16.41
CA THR A 59 -13.66 13.59 -15.11
C THR A 59 -13.42 12.36 -14.25
N GLU A 60 -14.42 11.47 -14.16
CA GLU A 60 -14.32 10.24 -13.38
C GLU A 60 -13.19 9.34 -13.90
N ALA A 61 -13.13 9.10 -15.21
CA ALA A 61 -12.04 8.31 -15.81
C ALA A 61 -10.66 8.91 -15.54
N THR A 62 -10.54 10.24 -15.53
CA THR A 62 -9.29 10.94 -15.21
C THR A 62 -8.90 10.74 -13.75
N ILE A 63 -9.85 10.79 -12.82
CA ILE A 63 -9.61 10.52 -11.40
C ILE A 63 -9.08 9.10 -11.21
N TRP A 64 -9.73 8.09 -11.79
CA TRP A 64 -9.28 6.69 -11.71
C TRP A 64 -7.87 6.50 -12.29
N LEU A 65 -7.59 7.08 -13.46
CA LEU A 65 -6.29 6.96 -14.10
C LEU A 65 -5.17 7.57 -13.24
N LEU A 66 -5.40 8.79 -12.71
CA LEU A 66 -4.41 9.48 -11.90
C LEU A 66 -4.25 8.84 -10.51
N ALA A 67 -5.33 8.28 -9.93
CA ALA A 67 -5.26 7.52 -8.69
C ALA A 67 -4.42 6.24 -8.84
N LEU A 68 -4.39 5.64 -10.03
CA LEU A 68 -3.58 4.46 -10.31
C LEU A 68 -2.07 4.78 -10.39
N LEU A 69 -1.69 6.01 -10.74
CA LEU A 69 -0.29 6.38 -10.98
C LEU A 69 0.62 6.16 -9.76
N PRO A 70 0.28 6.60 -8.52
CA PRO A 70 1.13 6.36 -7.35
C PRO A 70 1.33 4.87 -7.05
N ALA A 71 0.27 4.07 -7.17
CA ALA A 71 0.33 2.63 -6.95
C ALA A 71 1.18 1.93 -8.01
N ALA A 72 0.99 2.26 -9.29
CA ALA A 72 1.80 1.74 -10.39
C ALA A 72 3.27 2.15 -10.26
N ALA A 73 3.54 3.41 -9.94
CA ALA A 73 4.88 3.92 -9.69
C ALA A 73 5.57 3.16 -8.54
N LEU A 74 4.86 2.90 -7.44
CA LEU A 74 5.39 2.13 -6.33
C LEU A 74 5.75 0.69 -6.73
N VAL A 75 4.89 0.01 -7.52
CA VAL A 75 5.18 -1.34 -8.03
C VAL A 75 6.38 -1.33 -8.98
N LEU A 76 6.54 -0.29 -9.81
CA LEU A 76 7.71 -0.12 -10.67
C LEU A 76 8.98 0.11 -9.83
N VAL A 77 8.91 0.92 -8.78
CA VAL A 77 10.02 1.09 -7.82
C VAL A 77 10.36 -0.26 -7.16
N GLY A 78 9.37 -1.02 -6.72
CA GLY A 78 9.59 -2.35 -6.13
C GLY A 78 10.23 -3.34 -7.11
N THR A 79 9.85 -3.27 -8.38
CA THR A 79 10.43 -4.07 -9.47
C THR A 79 11.89 -3.68 -9.72
N GLY A 80 12.19 -2.38 -9.80
CA GLY A 80 13.56 -1.87 -9.91
C GLY A 80 14.42 -2.19 -8.67
N ALA A 81 13.83 -2.13 -7.48
CA ALA A 81 14.48 -2.45 -6.22
C ALA A 81 14.90 -3.92 -6.10
N MET A 82 14.37 -4.81 -6.95
CA MET A 82 14.88 -6.19 -7.05
C MET A 82 16.35 -6.25 -7.49
N LEU A 83 16.85 -5.22 -8.19
CA LEU A 83 18.23 -5.15 -8.69
C LEU A 83 19.26 -4.98 -7.55
N ILE A 84 18.86 -4.41 -6.42
CA ILE A 84 19.68 -4.25 -5.21
C ILE A 84 19.44 -5.39 -4.19
N GLY A 85 18.74 -6.44 -4.61
CA GLY A 85 18.49 -7.63 -3.81
C GLY A 85 17.58 -7.37 -2.62
N ARG A 86 17.97 -7.90 -1.45
CA ARG A 86 17.12 -7.88 -0.24
C ARG A 86 16.91 -6.49 0.34
N SER A 87 17.91 -5.61 0.24
CA SER A 87 17.80 -4.21 0.67
C SER A 87 16.75 -3.42 -0.10
N GLY A 88 16.28 -3.94 -1.24
CA GLY A 88 15.18 -3.36 -2.00
C GLY A 88 13.89 -3.21 -1.20
N VAL A 89 13.68 -4.00 -0.13
CA VAL A 89 12.52 -3.83 0.77
C VAL A 89 12.51 -2.44 1.42
N ILE A 90 13.67 -1.93 1.82
CA ILE A 90 13.79 -0.58 2.41
C ILE A 90 13.45 0.47 1.36
N VAL A 91 13.91 0.30 0.13
CA VAL A 91 13.62 1.25 -0.96
C VAL A 91 12.12 1.28 -1.28
N SER A 92 11.47 0.11 -1.41
CA SER A 92 10.02 0.03 -1.64
C SER A 92 9.21 0.69 -0.51
N THR A 93 9.58 0.45 0.73
CA THR A 93 8.87 0.99 1.91
C THR A 93 9.06 2.51 2.04
N LEU A 94 10.27 3.02 1.84
CA LEU A 94 10.54 4.46 1.83
C LEU A 94 9.79 5.16 0.68
N ALA A 95 9.72 4.55 -0.50
CA ALA A 95 8.95 5.08 -1.61
C ALA A 95 7.45 5.13 -1.31
N ALA A 96 6.89 4.10 -0.65
CA ALA A 96 5.50 4.11 -0.22
C ALA A 96 5.21 5.23 0.80
N ILE A 97 6.12 5.43 1.77
CA ILE A 97 6.04 6.52 2.75
C ILE A 97 6.06 7.88 2.03
N ALA A 98 7.01 8.08 1.12
CA ALA A 98 7.12 9.33 0.35
C ALA A 98 5.86 9.59 -0.49
N GLY A 99 5.30 8.55 -1.12
CA GLY A 99 4.04 8.64 -1.87
C GLY A 99 2.86 9.02 -0.97
N ALA A 100 2.71 8.37 0.18
CA ALA A 100 1.65 8.68 1.14
C ALA A 100 1.75 10.12 1.65
N VAL A 101 2.95 10.57 2.04
CA VAL A 101 3.19 11.95 2.47
C VAL A 101 2.88 12.94 1.34
N GLY A 102 3.39 12.68 0.14
CA GLY A 102 3.20 13.55 -1.02
C GLY A 102 1.72 13.77 -1.36
N LEU A 103 0.91 12.73 -1.24
CA LEU A 103 -0.54 12.82 -1.45
C LEU A 103 -1.27 13.54 -0.31
N MET A 104 -0.80 13.39 0.93
CA MET A 104 -1.44 14.02 2.10
C MET A 104 -1.18 15.53 2.21
N VAL A 105 -0.01 16.01 1.78
CA VAL A 105 0.39 17.43 1.89
C VAL A 105 -0.65 18.40 1.30
N PRO A 106 -1.13 18.21 0.05
CA PRO A 106 -2.07 19.16 -0.55
C PRO A 106 -3.53 18.97 -0.15
N LEU A 107 -3.89 17.92 0.61
CA LEU A 107 -5.29 17.53 0.86
C LEU A 107 -6.16 18.68 1.38
N ARG A 108 -5.68 19.45 2.36
CA ARG A 108 -6.44 20.58 2.93
C ARG A 108 -6.67 21.70 1.90
N THR A 109 -5.74 21.86 0.97
CA THR A 109 -5.89 22.83 -0.10
C THR A 109 -6.88 22.32 -1.13
N TRP A 110 -6.81 21.04 -1.52
CA TRP A 110 -7.75 20.43 -2.45
C TRP A 110 -9.18 20.36 -1.91
N GLU A 111 -9.36 19.98 -0.66
CA GLU A 111 -10.62 20.05 0.09
C GLU A 111 -11.27 21.44 -0.03
N ARG A 112 -10.55 22.51 0.36
CA ARG A 112 -11.08 23.88 0.29
C ARG A 112 -11.46 24.30 -1.13
N HIS A 113 -10.66 23.93 -2.13
CA HIS A 113 -10.98 24.20 -3.54
C HIS A 113 -12.16 23.37 -4.03
N HIS A 114 -12.33 22.14 -3.52
CA HIS A 114 -13.48 21.31 -3.80
C HIS A 114 -14.74 21.94 -3.22
N THR A 115 -14.79 22.23 -1.93
CA THR A 115 -15.95 22.87 -1.28
C THR A 115 -16.34 24.19 -1.94
N ALA A 116 -15.38 24.95 -2.46
CA ALA A 116 -15.65 26.19 -3.20
C ALA A 116 -16.33 25.96 -4.58
N ARG A 117 -16.10 24.81 -5.22
CA ARG A 117 -16.74 24.41 -6.49
C ARG A 117 -18.17 23.90 -6.31
N PHE A 118 -18.54 23.49 -5.10
CA PHE A 118 -19.87 22.96 -4.75
C PHE A 118 -20.56 23.88 -3.72
N PRO A 119 -21.05 25.07 -4.15
CA PRO A 119 -21.54 26.11 -3.25
C PRO A 119 -22.83 25.75 -2.51
N ASP A 120 -23.65 24.86 -3.06
CA ASP A 120 -24.91 24.45 -2.45
C ASP A 120 -24.75 23.19 -1.58
N GLY A 121 -23.55 22.60 -1.54
CA GLY A 121 -23.28 21.39 -0.75
C GLY A 121 -24.05 20.15 -1.17
N VAL A 122 -24.66 20.19 -2.35
CA VAL A 122 -25.26 19.03 -2.96
C VAL A 122 -24.10 18.19 -3.46
N ASP A 123 -23.71 17.17 -2.69
CA ASP A 123 -23.04 16.03 -3.28
C ASP A 123 -23.97 15.53 -4.39
N LEU A 124 -23.53 15.66 -5.64
CA LEU A 124 -24.34 15.37 -6.82
C LEU A 124 -24.46 13.85 -6.99
N ILE A 125 -24.98 13.18 -5.96
CA ILE A 125 -25.38 11.79 -6.02
C ILE A 125 -26.79 11.80 -6.58
N PRO A 126 -27.01 11.18 -7.75
CA PRO A 126 -28.30 11.21 -8.40
C PRO A 126 -29.34 10.54 -7.50
N HIS A 127 -30.54 11.14 -7.36
CA HIS A 127 -31.63 10.59 -6.55
C HIS A 127 -32.01 9.14 -6.95
N SER A 128 -31.69 8.71 -8.18
CA SER A 128 -31.87 7.34 -8.65
C SER A 128 -30.92 6.32 -8.00
N ALA A 129 -29.85 6.75 -7.32
CA ALA A 129 -28.94 5.89 -6.57
C ALA A 129 -29.51 5.44 -5.21
N GLY A 130 -30.73 5.85 -4.86
CA GLY A 130 -31.39 5.47 -3.60
C GLY A 130 -30.82 6.14 -2.35
N SER A 131 -29.81 7.00 -2.49
CA SER A 131 -29.36 7.91 -1.44
C SER A 131 -30.32 9.10 -1.38
N GLN A 132 -31.09 9.20 -0.29
CA GLN A 132 -31.47 10.54 0.18
C GLN A 132 -30.17 11.32 0.41
N ASP A 133 -30.10 12.63 0.21
CA ASP A 133 -28.89 13.44 0.50
C ASP A 133 -28.33 13.06 1.89
N ILE A 134 -27.37 12.13 1.96
CA ILE A 134 -26.90 11.55 3.22
C ILE A 134 -25.83 12.44 3.86
N TYR A 135 -25.28 13.35 3.06
CA TYR A 135 -24.20 14.23 3.44
C TYR A 135 -24.66 15.68 3.36
N LEU A 136 -24.45 16.42 4.45
CA LEU A 136 -24.55 17.87 4.46
C LEU A 136 -23.35 18.49 3.72
N ARG A 137 -23.48 19.75 3.32
CA ARG A 137 -22.41 20.52 2.69
C ARG A 137 -21.08 20.37 3.44
N GLY A 138 -20.04 19.88 2.76
CA GLY A 138 -18.69 19.77 3.34
C GLY A 138 -18.42 18.44 4.06
N GLU A 139 -19.45 17.65 4.39
CA GLU A 139 -19.25 16.38 5.10
C GLU A 139 -18.51 15.36 4.26
N TRP A 140 -18.79 15.27 2.96
CA TRP A 140 -18.04 14.39 2.07
C TRP A 140 -16.61 14.85 1.90
N GLU A 141 -16.34 16.14 1.71
CA GLU A 141 -14.96 16.63 1.57
C GLU A 141 -14.14 16.38 2.83
N GLU A 142 -14.71 16.64 4.00
CA GLU A 142 -14.06 16.38 5.28
C GLU A 142 -13.83 14.87 5.47
N THR A 143 -14.84 14.04 5.16
CA THR A 143 -14.74 12.59 5.26
C THR A 143 -13.68 12.04 4.31
N ALA A 144 -13.70 12.43 3.04
CA ALA A 144 -12.73 12.00 2.03
C ALA A 144 -11.30 12.38 2.44
N ARG A 145 -11.10 13.62 2.93
CA ARG A 145 -9.81 14.06 3.46
C ARG A 145 -9.41 13.22 4.66
N HIS A 146 -10.30 13.02 5.63
CA HIS A 146 -10.00 12.28 6.85
C HIS A 146 -9.65 10.82 6.54
N THR A 147 -10.42 10.16 5.68
CA THR A 147 -10.13 8.81 5.18
C THR A 147 -8.78 8.75 4.45
N ALA A 148 -8.47 9.72 3.58
CA ALA A 148 -7.17 9.78 2.91
C ALA A 148 -6.01 9.90 3.90
N VAL A 149 -6.16 10.73 4.94
CA VAL A 149 -5.16 10.88 6.00
C VAL A 149 -5.01 9.59 6.80
N GLN A 150 -6.11 8.96 7.22
CA GLN A 150 -6.07 7.70 7.97
C GLN A 150 -5.39 6.59 7.18
N LEU A 151 -5.77 6.40 5.91
CA LEU A 151 -5.14 5.41 5.04
C LEU A 151 -3.67 5.72 4.75
N GLY A 152 -3.32 7.01 4.60
CA GLY A 152 -1.94 7.46 4.44
C GLY A 152 -1.08 7.13 5.66
N ILE A 153 -1.57 7.43 6.86
CA ILE A 153 -0.90 7.08 8.12
C ILE A 153 -0.80 5.56 8.27
N ALA A 154 -1.87 4.81 8.00
CA ALA A 154 -1.83 3.35 8.06
C ALA A 154 -0.78 2.77 7.10
N THR A 155 -0.68 3.31 5.88
CA THR A 155 0.35 2.92 4.90
C THR A 155 1.76 3.16 5.45
N ILE A 156 1.99 4.32 6.07
CA ILE A 156 3.28 4.66 6.70
C ILE A 156 3.61 3.69 7.83
N VAL A 157 2.65 3.37 8.71
CA VAL A 157 2.84 2.44 9.83
C VAL A 157 3.17 1.04 9.31
N ILE A 158 2.43 0.52 8.33
CA ILE A 158 2.69 -0.81 7.74
C ILE A 158 4.08 -0.84 7.09
N ALA A 159 4.46 0.23 6.38
CA ALA A 159 5.79 0.34 5.78
C ALA A 159 6.90 0.34 6.83
N ALA A 160 6.73 1.07 7.95
CA ALA A 160 7.68 1.10 9.05
C ALA A 160 7.81 -0.28 9.73
N VAL A 161 6.69 -0.99 9.94
CA VAL A 161 6.69 -2.37 10.45
C VAL A 161 7.43 -3.31 9.50
N ALA A 162 7.23 -3.18 8.18
CA ALA A 162 7.95 -3.98 7.20
C ALA A 162 9.47 -3.75 7.24
N ILE A 163 9.91 -2.50 7.43
CA ILE A 163 11.34 -2.17 7.65
C ILE A 163 11.84 -2.85 8.94
N ALA A 164 11.10 -2.74 10.05
CA ALA A 164 11.51 -3.32 11.32
C ALA A 164 11.65 -4.85 11.24
N ILE A 165 10.69 -5.54 10.62
CA ILE A 165 10.73 -6.98 10.37
C ILE A 165 11.93 -7.35 9.50
N PHE A 166 12.19 -6.59 8.43
CA PHE A 166 13.34 -6.80 7.58
C PHE A 166 14.66 -6.70 8.35
N LEU A 167 14.82 -5.63 9.15
CA LEU A 167 16.02 -5.40 9.96
C LEU A 167 16.21 -6.52 10.99
N LEU A 168 15.14 -6.95 11.66
CA LEU A 168 15.18 -8.07 12.60
C LEU A 168 15.70 -9.36 11.94
N PHE A 169 15.17 -9.71 10.76
CA PHE A 169 15.62 -10.90 10.04
C PHE A 169 17.04 -10.77 9.51
N GLU A 170 17.44 -9.59 9.03
CA GLU A 170 18.80 -9.35 8.54
C GLU A 170 19.82 -9.39 9.70
N ILE A 171 19.48 -8.86 10.88
CA ILE A 171 20.30 -9.00 12.10
C ILE A 171 20.40 -10.47 12.53
N ARG A 172 19.26 -11.18 12.61
CA ARG A 172 19.22 -12.60 12.97
C ARG A 172 20.06 -13.45 12.02
N ARG A 173 20.01 -13.14 10.72
CA ARG A 173 20.82 -13.79 9.69
C ARG A 173 22.31 -13.52 9.87
N ARG A 174 22.70 -12.26 10.12
CA ARG A 174 24.12 -11.89 10.31
C ARG A 174 24.71 -12.46 11.60
N ARG A 175 23.91 -12.58 12.64
CA ARG A 175 24.32 -13.17 13.93
C ARG A 175 24.46 -14.69 13.90
N GLY A 176 24.12 -15.35 12.79
CA GLY A 176 24.41 -16.76 12.57
C GLY A 176 23.90 -17.66 13.68
N LEU A 177 22.57 -17.74 13.86
CA LEU A 177 21.99 -18.82 14.67
C LEU A 177 22.47 -20.14 14.08
N THR A 178 23.42 -20.77 14.78
CA THR A 178 23.97 -22.08 14.46
C THR A 178 22.79 -23.01 14.26
N ALA A 179 22.66 -23.58 13.06
CA ALA A 179 21.72 -24.67 12.86
C ALA A 179 22.03 -25.73 13.93
N PRO A 180 21.01 -26.37 14.54
CA PRO A 180 21.26 -27.53 15.38
C PRO A 180 22.17 -28.48 14.59
N VAL A 181 23.29 -28.88 15.18
CA VAL A 181 24.19 -29.85 14.57
C VAL A 181 23.32 -31.03 14.14
N PRO A 182 23.30 -31.40 12.84
CA PRO A 182 22.49 -32.53 12.41
C PRO A 182 22.85 -33.72 13.29
N GLN A 183 21.84 -34.30 13.95
CA GLN A 183 22.06 -35.50 14.74
C GLN A 183 22.72 -36.53 13.81
N PRO A 184 23.85 -37.15 14.21
CA PRO A 184 24.50 -38.14 13.38
C PRO A 184 23.50 -39.25 13.06
N PRO A 185 23.54 -39.81 11.84
CA PRO A 185 22.72 -40.95 11.46
C PRO A 185 22.80 -42.05 12.53
N PRO A 186 21.70 -42.74 12.84
CA PRO A 186 21.66 -43.74 13.92
C PRO A 186 22.68 -44.88 13.75
N GLU A 187 23.15 -45.13 12.52
CA GLU A 187 24.20 -46.11 12.20
C GLU A 187 25.58 -45.74 12.79
N ILE A 188 25.90 -44.45 12.93
CA ILE A 188 27.19 -44.00 13.49
C ILE A 188 27.16 -44.06 15.03
N ALA A 189 26.02 -43.70 15.63
CA ALA A 189 25.83 -43.75 17.09
C ALA A 189 25.84 -45.20 17.63
N THR A 190 25.38 -46.17 16.83
CA THR A 190 25.42 -47.59 17.20
C THR A 190 26.81 -48.20 17.06
N ALA A 191 27.60 -47.80 16.06
CA ALA A 191 28.98 -48.25 15.89
C ALA A 191 29.90 -47.79 17.03
N GLU A 192 29.78 -46.54 17.49
CA GLU A 192 30.56 -46.03 18.62
C GLU A 192 30.20 -46.70 19.96
N ALA A 193 28.92 -47.04 20.17
CA ALA A 193 28.46 -47.77 21.36
C ALA A 193 28.96 -49.23 21.40
N GLN A 194 29.10 -49.88 20.24
CA GLN A 194 29.65 -51.24 20.14
C GLN A 194 31.17 -51.27 20.36
N LEU A 195 31.91 -50.28 19.84
CA LEU A 195 33.35 -50.16 20.03
C LEU A 195 33.76 -49.89 21.48
N THR A 196 32.96 -49.11 22.21
CA THR A 196 33.21 -48.85 23.65
C THR A 196 32.86 -50.06 24.52
N ARG A 197 31.79 -50.79 24.19
CA ARG A 197 31.39 -52.01 24.93
C ARG A 197 32.33 -53.20 24.68
N GLY A 198 32.96 -53.29 23.51
CA GLY A 198 33.92 -54.35 23.19
C GLY A 198 35.28 -54.22 23.90
N ARG A 199 35.64 -53.03 24.38
CA ARG A 199 36.98 -52.75 24.95
C ARG A 199 37.10 -53.03 26.46
N SER A 200 35.97 -53.16 27.17
CA SER A 200 35.93 -53.40 28.62
C SER A 200 35.84 -54.89 29.01
N GLY A 201 36.00 -55.80 28.06
CA GLY A 201 35.70 -57.23 28.24
C GLY A 201 36.90 -58.19 28.38
N GLU A 202 38.15 -57.72 28.41
CA GLU A 202 39.29 -58.62 28.62
C GLU A 202 39.66 -58.74 30.11
N PRO A 203 39.42 -59.89 30.77
CA PRO A 203 40.05 -60.18 32.04
C PRO A 203 41.53 -60.46 31.81
N ARG A 204 42.40 -59.61 32.39
CA ARG A 204 43.83 -59.90 32.48
C ARG A 204 44.00 -61.03 33.51
N LEU A 205 44.39 -62.20 33.02
CA LEU A 205 44.94 -63.30 33.84
C LEU A 205 46.39 -62.98 34.21
#